data_AF-A0A2M7STH6-F1
#
_entry.id   AF-A0A2M7STH6-F1
#
_cell.length_a   1.000
_cell.length_b   1.000
_cell.length_c   1.000
_cell.angle_alpha   90.00
_cell.angle_beta   90.00
_cell.angle_gamma   90.00
#
_symmetry.space_group_name_H-M   'P 1'
#
loop_
_entity.id
_entity.type
_entity.pdbx_description
1 polymer ?
#
loop_
_entity_poly.entity_id
_entity_poly.type
_entity_poly.pdbx_seq_one_letter_code
_entity_poly.pdbx_strand_id
1 'polypeptide(L)'
;MIELAKKNALAIGAGHSFIVFLGEGFYPINVLNALKMVPEVCRIFCATANPAEVIVAETEQGRGILGVVDGSSPQGIEGEEEIAWRKDFLRKIGYKL
;
A
#
# COMPACT_ATOMS: atom_id res chain seq x y z
N MET A 1 15.33 -4.51 -6.20
CA MET A 1 14.13 -4.53 -5.31
C MET A 1 13.57 -5.94 -5.06
N ILE A 2 13.85 -6.94 -5.91
CA ILE A 2 13.43 -8.34 -5.69
C ILE A 2 13.91 -8.88 -4.33
N GLU A 3 15.15 -8.62 -3.95
CA GLU A 3 15.67 -9.06 -2.64
C GLU A 3 14.92 -8.42 -1.46
N LEU A 4 14.44 -7.19 -1.62
CA LEU A 4 13.60 -6.54 -0.61
C LEU A 4 12.24 -7.22 -0.50
N ALA A 5 11.62 -7.59 -1.64
CA ALA A 5 10.38 -8.37 -1.66
C ALA A 5 10.55 -9.71 -0.94
N LYS A 6 11.61 -10.46 -1.28
CA LYS A 6 11.92 -11.76 -0.65
C LYS A 6 12.11 -11.63 0.85
N LYS A 7 12.94 -10.68 1.29
CA LYS A 7 13.22 -10.45 2.72
C LYS A 7 11.95 -10.14 3.51
N ASN A 8 11.12 -9.22 3.01
CA ASN A 8 9.88 -8.84 3.71
C ASN A 8 8.82 -9.94 3.66
N ALA A 9 8.68 -10.65 2.54
CA ALA A 9 7.76 -11.78 2.44
C ALA A 9 8.14 -12.90 3.42
N LEU A 10 9.44 -13.19 3.57
CA LEU A 10 9.95 -14.14 4.55
C LEU A 10 9.69 -13.67 6.00
N ALA A 11 9.88 -12.37 6.27
CA ALA A 11 9.62 -11.80 7.60
C ALA A 11 8.13 -11.84 7.98
N ILE A 12 7.22 -11.59 7.03
CA ILE A 12 5.77 -11.74 7.22
C ILE A 12 5.42 -13.22 7.43
N GLY A 13 5.99 -14.12 6.64
CA GLY A 13 5.87 -15.57 6.80
C GLY A 13 4.44 -16.12 6.66
N ALA A 14 3.52 -15.34 6.12
CA ALA A 14 2.14 -15.76 5.90
C ALA A 14 2.01 -16.42 4.52
N GLY A 15 1.45 -17.64 4.48
CA GLY A 15 1.19 -18.36 3.24
C GLY A 15 0.30 -17.56 2.29
N HIS A 16 0.52 -17.74 0.98
CA HIS A 16 -0.27 -17.10 -0.09
C HIS A 16 -0.32 -15.56 -0.01
N SER A 17 0.75 -14.95 0.49
CA SER A 17 0.97 -13.50 0.47
C SER A 17 2.01 -13.13 -0.57
N PHE A 18 1.95 -11.90 -1.09
CA PHE A 18 2.92 -11.37 -2.03
C PHE A 18 3.25 -9.91 -1.71
N ILE A 19 4.42 -9.45 -2.17
CA ILE A 19 4.88 -8.07 -2.04
C ILE A 19 5.36 -7.59 -3.41
N VAL A 20 4.90 -6.42 -3.82
CA VAL A 20 5.41 -5.70 -5.01
C VAL A 20 6.08 -4.43 -4.54
N PHE A 21 7.35 -4.27 -4.89
CA PHE A 21 8.06 -3.00 -4.75
C PHE A 21 8.12 -2.31 -6.10
N LEU A 22 7.63 -1.07 -6.16
CA LEU A 22 7.69 -0.22 -7.34
C LEU A 22 8.92 0.69 -7.26
N GLY A 23 9.66 0.78 -8.35
CA GLY A 23 10.80 1.69 -8.46
C GLY A 23 10.37 3.15 -8.45
N GLU A 24 11.33 4.05 -8.28
CA GLU A 24 11.09 5.48 -8.36
C GLU A 24 10.39 5.87 -9.68
N GLY A 25 9.41 6.77 -9.61
CA GLY A 25 8.59 7.19 -10.74
C GLY A 25 7.43 6.24 -11.10
N PHE A 26 7.30 5.09 -10.43
CA PHE A 26 6.17 4.18 -10.59
C PHE A 26 5.30 4.17 -9.34
N TYR A 27 4.01 4.43 -9.51
CA TYR A 27 3.06 4.61 -8.40
C TYR A 27 2.02 3.49 -8.38
N PRO A 28 1.49 3.13 -7.19
CA PRO A 28 0.43 2.14 -7.08
C PRO A 28 -0.75 2.39 -8.03
N ILE A 29 -1.17 3.65 -8.18
CA ILE A 29 -2.28 4.03 -9.06
C ILE A 29 -2.08 3.63 -10.53
N ASN A 30 -0.83 3.42 -10.98
CA ASN A 30 -0.54 2.99 -12.34
C ASN A 30 -0.83 1.49 -12.58
N VAL A 31 -0.74 0.66 -11.54
CA VAL A 31 -0.77 -0.81 -11.66
C VAL A 31 -1.84 -1.50 -10.82
N LEU A 32 -2.45 -0.80 -9.86
CA LEU A 32 -3.36 -1.41 -8.88
C LEU A 32 -4.55 -2.12 -9.54
N ASN A 33 -5.08 -1.57 -10.64
CA ASN A 33 -6.16 -2.20 -11.38
C ASN A 33 -5.71 -3.47 -12.11
N ALA A 34 -4.50 -3.48 -12.69
CA ALA A 34 -3.97 -4.66 -13.33
C ALA A 34 -3.77 -5.80 -12.31
N LEU A 35 -3.21 -5.49 -11.13
CA LEU A 35 -3.06 -6.45 -10.04
C LEU A 35 -4.40 -7.02 -9.56
N LYS A 36 -5.42 -6.16 -9.40
CA LYS A 36 -6.78 -6.58 -9.03
C LYS A 36 -7.43 -7.51 -10.06
N MET A 37 -7.03 -7.41 -11.32
CA MET A 37 -7.58 -8.21 -12.42
C MET A 37 -6.84 -9.53 -12.65
N VAL A 38 -5.73 -9.78 -11.95
CA VAL A 38 -5.06 -11.09 -11.98
C VAL A 38 -5.98 -12.13 -11.33
N PRO A 39 -6.36 -13.21 -12.03
CA PRO A 39 -7.32 -14.19 -11.52
C PRO A 39 -6.95 -14.81 -10.16
N GLU A 40 -5.66 -14.95 -9.88
CA GLU A 40 -5.12 -15.53 -8.65
C GLU A 40 -5.08 -14.54 -7.46
N VAL A 41 -5.29 -13.24 -7.68
CA VAL A 41 -5.20 -12.22 -6.63
C VAL A 41 -6.51 -12.13 -5.86
N CYS A 42 -6.53 -12.70 -4.65
CA CYS A 42 -7.72 -12.68 -3.79
C CYS A 42 -8.01 -11.28 -3.20
N ARG A 43 -6.98 -10.53 -2.79
CA ARG A 43 -7.10 -9.19 -2.21
C ARG A 43 -5.76 -8.46 -2.18
N ILE A 44 -5.82 -7.14 -2.04
CA ILE A 44 -4.67 -6.27 -1.78
C ILE A 44 -4.88 -5.64 -0.40
N PHE A 45 -3.93 -5.80 0.53
CA PHE A 45 -4.04 -5.26 1.88
C PHE A 45 -3.73 -3.76 1.95
N CYS A 46 -2.69 -3.33 1.24
CA CYS A 46 -2.18 -1.97 1.27
C CYS A 46 -1.35 -1.70 0.00
N ALA A 47 -1.32 -0.44 -0.44
CA ALA A 47 -0.42 0.01 -1.51
C ALA A 47 -0.02 1.47 -1.24
N THR A 48 1.16 1.66 -0.67
CA THR A 48 1.58 2.94 -0.07
C THR A 48 3.07 3.22 -0.28
N ALA A 49 3.46 4.48 -0.09
CA ALA A 49 4.84 4.93 0.07
C ALA A 49 5.14 5.42 1.50
N ASN A 50 4.15 5.40 2.39
CA ASN A 50 4.35 5.70 3.80
C ASN A 50 5.13 4.59 4.51
N PRO A 51 5.67 4.84 5.72
CA PRO A 51 6.02 3.77 6.64
C PRO A 51 4.82 2.83 6.82
N ALA A 52 5.05 1.52 6.70
CA ALA A 52 3.99 0.52 6.75
C ALA A 52 4.39 -0.65 7.66
N GLU A 53 3.43 -1.09 8.47
CA GLU A 53 3.58 -2.25 9.35
C GLU A 53 2.52 -3.30 9.04
N VAL A 54 2.89 -4.58 9.05
CA VAL A 54 1.97 -5.69 8.80
C VAL A 54 1.65 -6.38 10.12
N ILE A 55 0.36 -6.41 10.47
CA ILE A 55 -0.12 -7.09 11.69
C ILE A 55 -0.30 -8.55 11.35
N VAL A 56 0.54 -9.39 11.97
CA VAL A 56 0.54 -10.85 11.76
C VAL A 56 0.09 -11.55 13.02
N ALA A 57 -0.86 -12.46 12.88
CA ALA A 57 -1.19 -13.45 13.90
C ALA A 57 -0.54 -14.78 13.59
N GLU A 58 -0.10 -15.48 14.63
CA GLU A 58 0.52 -16.80 14.54
C GLU A 58 -0.30 -17.81 15.35
N THR A 59 -0.44 -19.00 14.78
CA THR A 59 -1.13 -20.16 15.35
C THR A 59 -0.20 -21.37 15.26
N GLU A 60 -0.59 -22.51 15.84
CA GLU A 60 0.16 -23.76 15.70
C GLU A 60 0.35 -24.20 14.23
N GLN A 61 -0.58 -23.84 13.33
CA GLN A 61 -0.50 -24.18 11.91
C GLN A 61 0.42 -23.23 11.11
N GLY A 62 0.47 -21.95 11.48
CA GLY A 62 1.21 -20.94 10.73
C GLY A 62 0.70 -19.52 10.96
N ARG A 63 1.08 -18.62 10.04
CA ARG A 63 0.87 -17.16 10.18
C ARG A 63 -0.15 -16.63 9.19
N GLY A 64 -0.93 -15.65 9.63
CA GLY A 64 -1.94 -14.96 8.81
C GLY A 64 -1.87 -13.43 8.99
N ILE A 65 -2.10 -12.70 7.89
CA ILE A 65 -2.16 -11.23 7.92
C ILE A 65 -3.55 -10.78 8.37
N LEU A 66 -3.60 -10.07 9.51
CA LEU A 66 -4.83 -9.49 10.06
C LEU A 66 -5.12 -8.10 9.50
N GLY A 67 -4.07 -7.32 9.20
CA GLY A 67 -4.21 -5.95 8.71
C GLY A 67 -2.87 -5.28 8.48
N VAL A 68 -2.92 -4.01 8.07
CA VAL A 68 -1.75 -3.16 7.83
C VAL A 68 -1.97 -1.81 8.49
N VAL A 69 -0.93 -1.28 9.14
CA VAL A 69 -0.85 0.12 9.55
C VAL A 69 -0.16 0.87 8.41
N ASP A 70 -0.88 1.78 7.76
CA ASP A 70 -0.38 2.60 6.64
C ASP A 70 -0.21 4.05 7.11
N GLY A 71 1.03 4.46 7.35
CA GLY A 71 1.34 5.80 7.82
C GLY A 71 0.89 6.06 9.26
N SER A 72 0.29 7.22 9.50
CA SER A 72 -0.02 7.72 10.84
C SER A 72 -1.49 8.11 10.97
N SER A 73 -1.97 8.15 12.21
CA SER A 73 -3.34 8.60 12.53
C SER A 73 -3.59 10.04 12.10
N PRO A 74 -4.83 10.39 11.69
CA PRO A 74 -5.19 11.76 11.32
C PRO A 74 -5.01 12.72 12.50
N GLN A 75 -4.58 13.95 12.20
CA GLN A 75 -4.37 15.01 13.21
C GLN A 75 -5.55 15.99 13.31
N GLY A 76 -6.55 15.86 12.44
CA GLY A 76 -7.70 16.76 12.36
C GLY A 76 -8.52 16.54 11.09
N ILE A 77 -9.47 17.45 10.85
CA ILE A 77 -10.31 17.50 9.65
C ILE A 77 -9.85 18.71 8.82
N GLU A 78 -9.77 18.54 7.49
CA GLU A 78 -9.37 19.63 6.57
C GLU A 78 -10.39 20.78 6.55
N GLY A 79 -9.90 22.02 6.51
CA GLY A 79 -10.69 23.23 6.30
C GLY A 79 -10.70 23.66 4.83
N GLU A 80 -11.27 24.84 4.55
CA GLU A 80 -11.42 25.35 3.18
C GLU A 80 -10.07 25.62 2.49
N GLU A 81 -9.06 26.06 3.24
CA GLU A 81 -7.72 26.33 2.72
C GLU A 81 -7.00 25.03 2.31
N GLU A 82 -7.06 23.98 3.14
CA GLU A 82 -6.48 22.67 2.82
C GLU A 82 -7.19 22.01 1.62
N ILE A 83 -8.52 22.16 1.52
CA ILE A 83 -9.30 21.70 0.37
C ILE A 83 -8.84 22.41 -0.91
N ALA A 84 -8.68 23.73 -0.86
CA ALA A 84 -8.20 24.51 -1.99
C ALA A 84 -6.79 24.06 -2.41
N TRP A 85 -5.90 23.88 -1.42
CA TRP A 85 -4.53 23.44 -1.64
C TRP A 85 -4.46 22.07 -2.31
N ARG A 86 -5.14 21.03 -1.80
CA ARG A 86 -5.03 19.68 -2.37
C ARG A 86 -5.62 19.58 -3.78
N LYS A 87 -6.65 20.37 -4.08
CA LYS A 87 -7.24 20.45 -5.43
C LYS A 87 -6.26 21.10 -6.41
N ASP A 88 -5.65 22.22 -6.01
CA ASP A 88 -4.64 22.91 -6.82
C ASP A 88 -3.39 22.07 -7.04
N PHE A 89 -2.93 21.36 -6.00
CA PHE A 89 -1.83 20.41 -6.10
C PHE A 89 -2.06 19.38 -7.21
N LEU A 90 -3.22 18.71 -7.23
CA LEU A 90 -3.54 17.72 -8.27
C LEU A 90 -3.51 18.28 -9.69
N ARG A 91 -3.83 19.57 -9.89
CA ARG A 91 -3.70 20.24 -11.19
C ARG A 91 -2.24 20.56 -11.52
N LYS A 92 -1.47 21.06 -10.54
CA LYS A 92 -0.04 21.32 -10.68
C LYS A 92 0.76 20.07 -11.09
N ILE A 93 0.40 18.91 -10.54
CA ILE A 93 1.02 17.63 -10.90
C ILE A 93 0.34 16.93 -12.10
N GLY A 94 -0.60 17.59 -12.78
CA GLY A 94 -1.18 17.14 -14.05
C GLY A 94 -2.22 16.02 -13.97
N TYR A 95 -2.70 15.67 -12.77
CA TYR A 95 -3.71 14.62 -12.59
C TYR A 95 -5.16 15.09 -12.73
N LYS A 96 -5.38 16.42 -12.74
CA LYS A 96 -6.68 17.06 -12.95
C LYS A 96 -6.53 18.28 -13.86
N LEU A 97 -7.57 18.55 -14.65
CA LEU A 97 -7.73 19.76 -15.46
C LEU A 97 -8.48 20.83 -14.65
#